data_AF-A0A350QMD4-F1
#
_entry.id   AF-A0A350QMD4-F1
#
_cell.length_a   1.000
_cell.length_b   1.000
_cell.length_c   1.000
_cell.angle_alpha   90.00
_cell.angle_beta   90.00
_cell.angle_gamma   90.00
#
_symmetry.space_group_name_H-M   'P 1'
#
loop_
_entity.id
_entity.type
_entity.pdbx_description
1 polymer ?
#
loop_
_entity_poly.entity_id
_entity_poly.type
_entity_poly.pdbx_seq_one_letter_code
_entity_poly.pdbx_strand_id
1 'polypeptide(L)' 'AWCTDVSSVPPGSWEPLQGLNTLVLDMLRDRAHPTHMTFDEAVSAADSLAPSRTFFIHMSHDSTHQ' A
#
# COMPACT_ATOMS: atom_id res chain seq x y z
N ALA A 1 3.55 3.66 -10.00
CA ALA A 1 3.00 2.30 -10.12
C ALA A 1 1.59 2.25 -9.53
N TRP A 2 0.79 1.25 -9.89
CA TRP A 2 -0.56 1.04 -9.36
C TRP A 2 -0.68 -0.39 -8.83
N CYS A 3 -0.82 -0.55 -7.52
CA CYS A 3 -0.80 -1.82 -6.81
C CYS A 3 -2.07 -1.91 -5.95
N THR A 4 -3.12 -2.52 -6.50
CA THR A 4 -4.41 -2.76 -5.82
C THR A 4 -4.60 -4.25 -5.60
N ASP A 5 -5.40 -4.63 -4.60
CA ASP A 5 -5.77 -6.02 -4.32
C ASP A 5 -4.57 -6.91 -4.00
N VAL A 6 -3.67 -6.41 -3.15
CA VAL A 6 -2.44 -7.10 -2.74
C VAL A 6 -2.33 -7.18 -1.22
N SER A 7 -1.91 -8.33 -0.69
CA SER A 7 -1.59 -8.48 0.73
C SER A 7 -0.16 -8.12 1.10
N SER A 8 0.74 -8.03 0.12
CA SER A 8 2.15 -7.67 0.31
C SER A 8 2.81 -7.29 -1.01
N VAL A 9 4.00 -6.67 -0.96
CA VAL A 9 4.88 -6.50 -2.12
C VAL A 9 5.83 -7.71 -2.18
N PRO A 10 5.75 -8.57 -3.22
CA PRO A 10 6.66 -9.71 -3.35
C PRO A 10 8.12 -9.27 -3.51
N PRO A 11 9.12 -10.03 -3.01
CA PRO A 11 10.55 -9.66 -3.06
C PRO A 11 11.05 -9.19 -4.44
N GLY A 12 10.67 -9.86 -5.52
CA GLY A 12 11.08 -9.49 -6.88
C GLY A 12 10.44 -8.21 -7.43
N SER A 13 9.41 -7.68 -6.76
CA SER A 13 8.73 -6.45 -7.14
C SER A 13 9.29 -5.22 -6.43
N TRP A 14 10.16 -5.37 -5.43
CA TRP A 14 10.68 -4.24 -4.66
C TRP A 14 11.57 -3.32 -5.49
N GLU A 15 12.57 -3.86 -6.18
CA GLU A 15 13.53 -3.09 -6.98
C GLU A 15 12.85 -2.13 -7.99
N PRO A 16 11.92 -2.57 -8.85
CA PRO A 16 11.28 -1.66 -9.81
C PRO A 16 10.29 -0.66 -9.17
N LEU A 17 9.94 -0.83 -7.89
CA LEU A 17 9.01 0.06 -7.18
C LEU A 17 9.72 1.12 -6.31
N GLN A 18 11.05 1.05 -6.19
CA GLN A 18 11.84 2.02 -5.40
C GLN A 18 11.88 3.40 -6.06
N GLY A 19 11.76 4.46 -5.25
CA GLY A 19 12.00 5.84 -5.67
C GLY A 19 11.05 6.38 -6.74
N LEU A 20 9.85 5.80 -6.87
CA LEU A 20 8.86 6.23 -7.86
C LEU A 20 8.41 7.67 -7.60
N ASN A 21 8.10 8.44 -8.65
CA ASN A 21 7.46 9.74 -8.45
C ASN A 21 6.06 9.60 -7.82
N THR A 22 5.29 8.59 -8.25
CA THR A 22 3.96 8.30 -7.71
C THR A 22 3.74 6.80 -7.51
N LEU A 23 3.28 6.43 -6.33
CA LEU A 23 2.81 5.10 -5.98
C LEU A 23 1.31 5.16 -5.59
N VAL A 24 0.49 4.29 -6.17
CA VAL A 24 -0.88 4.04 -5.72
C VAL A 24 -0.92 2.65 -5.11
N LEU A 25 -1.33 2.52 -3.84
CA LEU A 25 -1.13 1.32 -3.03
C LEU A 25 -2.41 0.89 -2.28
N ASP A 26 -2.61 -0.42 -2.20
CA ASP A 26 -3.64 -1.10 -1.42
C ASP A 26 -3.55 -0.75 0.07
N MET A 27 -4.71 -0.43 0.68
CA MET A 27 -4.84 -0.14 2.10
C MET A 27 -6.30 -0.37 2.52
N LEU A 28 -6.63 -1.55 3.04
CA LEU A 28 -8.03 -1.91 3.28
C LEU A 28 -8.59 -1.38 4.60
N ARG A 29 -7.98 -1.75 5.73
CA ARG A 29 -8.43 -1.44 7.11
C ARG A 29 -7.37 -1.78 8.15
N ASP A 30 -7.55 -1.37 9.41
CA ASP A 30 -6.61 -1.71 10.51
C ASP A 30 -6.52 -3.22 10.82
N ARG A 31 -7.66 -3.93 10.78
CA ARG A 31 -7.67 -5.38 11.08
C ARG A 31 -7.15 -6.21 9.92
N ALA A 32 -6.18 -7.07 10.23
CA ALA A 32 -5.59 -8.06 9.31
C ALA A 32 -6.61 -8.69 8.33
N HIS A 33 -6.20 -8.77 7.07
CA HIS A 33 -6.97 -9.36 5.98
C HIS A 33 -6.09 -10.33 5.19
N PRO A 34 -6.59 -11.53 4.80
CA PRO A 34 -5.77 -12.52 4.11
C PRO A 34 -5.27 -12.07 2.72
N THR A 35 -5.95 -11.11 2.09
CA THR A 35 -5.69 -10.71 0.70
C THR A 35 -5.37 -9.23 0.51
N HIS A 36 -5.36 -8.42 1.57
CA HIS A 36 -5.16 -6.97 1.48
C HIS A 36 -4.26 -6.48 2.60
N MET A 37 -3.57 -5.36 2.38
CA MET A 37 -2.75 -4.73 3.40
C MET A 37 -3.61 -4.04 4.44
N THR A 38 -3.14 -4.11 5.68
CA THR A 38 -3.57 -3.20 6.75
C THR A 38 -2.98 -1.80 6.56
N PHE A 39 -3.46 -0.84 7.34
CA PHE A 39 -2.95 0.54 7.28
C PHE A 39 -1.46 0.60 7.61
N ASP A 40 -1.04 -0.04 8.70
CA ASP A 40 0.36 -0.08 9.12
C ASP A 40 1.26 -0.78 8.09
N GLU A 41 0.79 -1.90 7.49
CA GLU A 41 1.53 -2.61 6.45
C GLU A 41 1.69 -1.76 5.18
N ALA A 42 0.63 -1.08 4.75
CA ALA A 42 0.66 -0.22 3.57
C ALA A 42 1.58 0.99 3.76
N VAL A 43 1.51 1.65 4.92
CA VAL A 43 2.39 2.77 5.26
C VAL A 43 3.85 2.31 5.35
N SER A 44 4.12 1.20 6.05
CA SER A 44 5.48 0.66 6.15
C SER A 44 6.06 0.27 4.79
N ALA A 45 5.26 -0.29 3.88
CA ALA A 45 5.69 -0.61 2.53
C ALA A 45 5.98 0.67 1.72
N ALA A 46 5.11 1.68 1.80
CA ALA A 46 5.32 2.95 1.14
C ALA A 46 6.58 3.67 1.63
N ASP A 47 6.81 3.73 2.94
CA ASP A 47 8.01 4.33 3.54
C ASP A 47 9.29 3.64 3.05
N SER A 48 9.26 2.31 2.97
CA SER A 48 10.40 1.51 2.52
C SER A 48 10.67 1.65 1.01
N LEU A 49 9.62 1.87 0.21
CA LEU A 49 9.73 2.11 -1.24
C LEU A 49 10.09 3.57 -1.58
N ALA A 50 9.95 4.48 -0.61
CA ALA A 50 10.32 5.89 -0.68
C ALA A 50 9.87 6.62 -1.99
N PRO A 51 8.59 6.53 -2.41
CA PRO A 51 8.12 7.30 -3.54
C PRO A 51 8.02 8.79 -3.19
N SER A 52 8.08 9.68 -4.19
CA SER A 52 7.86 11.12 -3.98
C SER A 52 6.43 11.43 -3.54
N ARG A 53 5.45 10.58 -3.89
CA ARG A 53 4.06 10.67 -3.47
C ARG A 53 3.39 9.31 -3.43
N THR A 54 2.62 9.05 -2.37
CA THR A 54 1.78 7.85 -2.24
C THR A 54 0.31 8.23 -2.17
N PHE A 55 -0.53 7.46 -2.86
CA PHE A 55 -1.98 7.49 -2.71
C PHE A 55 -2.45 6.12 -2.23
N PHE A 56 -3.13 6.09 -1.10
CA PHE A 56 -3.75 4.87 -0.60
C PHE A 56 -5.17 4.72 -1.15
N ILE A 57 -5.52 3.51 -1.54
CA ILE A 57 -6.82 3.16 -2.16
C ILE A 57 -7.36 1.86 -1.54
N HIS A 58 -8.56 1.45 -1.98
CA HIS A 58 -9.20 0.19 -1.56
C HIS A 58 -9.58 0.13 -0.09
N MET A 59 -9.76 1.28 0.55
CA MET A 59 -10.22 1.35 1.94
C MET A 59 -11.68 0.88 2.08
N SER A 60 -11.97 0.12 3.13
CA SER A 60 -13.33 -0.32 3.45
C SER A 60 -14.12 0.78 4.17
N HIS A 61 -15.42 0.55 4.41
CA HIS A 61 -16.23 1.44 5.25
C HIS A 61 -15.78 1.49 6.73
N ASP A 62 -14.85 0.62 7.14
CA ASP A 62 -14.21 0.70 8.46
C ASP A 62 -13.29 1.93 8.55
N SER A 63 -12.85 2.47 7.42
CA SER A 63 -12.12 3.73 7.34
C SER A 63 -13.09 4.91 7.46
N THR A 64 -12.91 5.74 8.48
CA THR A 64 -13.59 7.05 8.50
C THR A 64 -12.80 8.02 7.63
N HIS A 65 -13.48 8.77 6.77
CA HIS A 65 -12.88 9.93 6.12
C HIS A 65 -12.48 10.94 7.20
N GLN A 66 -11.18 11.11 7.43
CA GLN A 66 -10.59 12.11 8.31
C GLN A 66 -9.71 13.05 7.48
#